data_AF-A0A1D8AGC8-F1
#
_entry.id   AF-A0A1D8AGC8-F1
#
_cell.length_a   1.000
_cell.length_b   1.000
_cell.length_c   1.000
_cell.angle_alpha   90.00
_cell.angle_beta   90.00
_cell.angle_gamma   90.00
#
_symmetry.space_group_name_H-M   'P 1'
#
loop_
_entity.id
_entity.type
_entity.pdbx_description
1 polymer ?
#
loop_
_entity_poly.entity_id
_entity_poly.type
_entity_poly.pdbx_seq_one_letter_code
_entity_poly.pdbx_strand_id
1 'polypeptide(L)'
;MVERIRISRAARQGWDGLLHLVLSLKAGDGSAATIIERHGSAARGMPVYEAGTLLGKVLRSLFLLDYLVKPAFRREVHRNLAQGESMHQLQRAIFAGRIEAKHGRSLREVAAISGALTLLTNIIMAWNTAAMQQVVTRDGADSFPPTHLARIAPVAFGHI
;
A
#
# COMPACT_ATOMS: atom_id res chain seq x y z
N MET A 1 -26.25 6.28 1.35
CA MET A 1 -26.29 7.75 1.20
C MET A 1 -25.34 8.14 0.08
N VAL A 2 -25.84 8.54 -1.09
CA VAL A 2 -24.98 8.94 -2.22
C VAL A 2 -24.67 10.43 -2.06
N GLU A 3 -23.46 10.76 -1.63
CA GLU A 3 -23.00 12.16 -1.54
C GLU A 3 -22.79 12.69 -2.97
N ARG A 4 -23.56 13.71 -3.37
CA ARG A 4 -23.33 14.40 -4.64
C ARG A 4 -22.02 15.18 -4.56
N ILE A 5 -21.05 14.82 -5.39
CA ILE A 5 -19.81 15.59 -5.56
C ILE A 5 -20.15 16.88 -6.32
N ARG A 6 -20.16 18.03 -5.61
CA ARG A 6 -20.29 19.35 -6.23
C ARG A 6 -18.92 19.94 -6.48
N ILE A 7 -18.71 20.50 -7.67
CA ILE A 7 -17.47 21.22 -8.00
C ILE A 7 -17.50 22.57 -7.26
N SER A 8 -16.67 22.72 -6.23
CA SER A 8 -16.57 23.98 -5.48
C SER A 8 -15.81 25.06 -6.25
N ARG A 9 -16.07 26.34 -5.94
CA ARG A 9 -15.33 27.46 -6.54
C ARG A 9 -13.83 27.37 -6.22
N ALA A 10 -13.49 27.03 -4.98
CA ALA A 10 -12.11 26.83 -4.53
C ALA A 10 -11.40 25.72 -5.32
N ALA A 11 -12.08 24.59 -5.58
CA ALA A 11 -11.52 23.50 -6.38
C ALA A 11 -11.28 23.91 -7.84
N ARG A 12 -12.15 24.74 -8.44
CA ARG A 12 -11.90 25.28 -9.79
C ARG A 12 -10.67 26.20 -9.83
N GLN A 13 -10.56 27.10 -8.85
CA GLN A 13 -9.44 28.04 -8.75
C GLN A 13 -8.11 27.32 -8.49
N GLY A 14 -8.13 26.22 -7.74
CA GLY A 14 -6.94 25.44 -7.42
C GLY A 14 -6.50 24.45 -8.49
N TRP A 15 -7.24 24.29 -9.59
CA TRP A 15 -6.96 23.28 -10.60
C TRP A 15 -5.58 23.47 -11.26
N ASP A 16 -5.28 24.68 -11.70
CA ASP A 16 -4.00 24.98 -12.34
C ASP A 16 -2.83 24.82 -11.35
N GLY A 17 -3.03 25.21 -10.09
CA GLY A 17 -2.04 25.01 -9.03
C GLY A 17 -1.80 23.52 -8.73
N LEU A 18 -2.85 22.69 -8.77
CA LEU A 18 -2.71 21.23 -8.66
C LEU A 18 -1.94 20.65 -9.85
N LEU A 19 -2.21 21.12 -11.08
CA LEU A 19 -1.47 20.69 -12.27
C LEU A 19 0.01 21.07 -12.18
N HIS A 20 0.32 22.29 -11.77
CA HIS A 20 1.71 22.72 -11.54
C HIS A 20 2.39 21.84 -10.50
N LEU A 21 1.72 21.52 -9.38
CA LEU A 21 2.27 20.64 -8.35
C LEU A 21 2.58 19.24 -8.89
N VAL A 22 1.71 18.67 -9.73
CA VAL A 22 1.95 17.38 -10.38
C VAL A 22 3.10 17.45 -11.39
N LEU A 23 3.19 18.55 -12.15
CA LEU A 23 4.27 18.76 -13.10
C LEU A 23 5.63 18.93 -12.40
N SER A 24 5.70 19.71 -11.33
CA SER A 24 6.92 19.85 -10.50
C SER A 24 7.34 18.52 -9.89
N LEU A 25 6.40 17.69 -9.43
CA LEU A 25 6.71 16.36 -8.93
C LEU A 25 7.27 15.46 -10.04
N LYS A 26 6.69 15.51 -11.25
CA LYS A 26 7.20 14.75 -12.41
C LYS A 26 8.56 15.23 -12.89
N ALA A 27 8.83 16.53 -12.81
CA ALA A 27 10.11 17.12 -13.18
C ALA A 27 11.22 16.83 -12.16
N GLY A 28 10.86 16.45 -10.93
CA GLY A 28 11.82 16.19 -9.84
C GLY A 28 12.18 17.45 -9.05
N ASP A 29 11.47 18.57 -9.25
CA ASP A 29 11.76 19.87 -8.64
C ASP A 29 11.36 19.94 -7.14
N GLY A 30 10.77 18.86 -6.60
CA GLY A 30 10.38 18.78 -5.20
C GLY A 30 10.23 17.34 -4.71
N SER A 31 10.61 17.10 -3.45
CA SER A 31 10.39 15.80 -2.83
C SER A 31 8.90 15.57 -2.55
N ALA A 32 8.44 14.32 -2.68
CA ALA A 32 7.08 13.95 -2.30
C ALA A 32 6.77 14.30 -0.84
N ALA A 33 7.77 14.21 0.05
CA ALA A 33 7.63 14.57 1.46
C ALA A 33 7.28 16.06 1.63
N THR A 34 8.00 16.96 0.95
CA THR A 34 7.75 18.41 1.01
C THR A 34 6.38 18.77 0.44
N ILE A 35 5.95 18.08 -0.62
CA ILE A 35 4.62 18.27 -1.19
C ILE A 35 3.53 17.88 -0.19
N ILE A 36 3.67 16.72 0.44
CA ILE A 36 2.70 16.24 1.45
C ILE A 36 2.68 17.14 2.68
N GLU A 37 3.83 17.64 3.13
CA GLU A 37 3.91 18.57 4.25
C GLU A 37 3.15 19.87 3.95
N ARG A 38 3.36 20.46 2.76
CA ARG A 38 2.75 21.74 2.38
C ARG A 38 1.30 21.66 1.92
N HIS A 39 0.92 20.58 1.23
CA HIS A 39 -0.38 20.42 0.59
C HIS A 39 -1.19 19.26 1.17
N GLY A 40 -0.76 18.72 2.31
CA GLY A 40 -1.46 17.67 3.04
C GLY A 40 -2.67 18.18 3.80
N SER A 41 -3.09 17.43 4.82
CA SER A 41 -4.32 17.73 5.58
C SER A 41 -4.36 19.12 6.26
N ALA A 42 -3.19 19.70 6.56
CA ALA A 42 -3.07 21.05 7.10
C ALA A 42 -3.45 22.15 6.09
N ALA A 43 -3.44 21.86 4.78
CA ALA A 43 -3.82 22.79 3.73
C ALA A 43 -5.33 22.79 3.42
N ARG A 44 -6.17 22.20 4.28
CA ARG A 44 -7.63 22.21 4.12
C ARG A 44 -8.16 23.63 3.94
N GLY A 45 -9.07 23.82 2.98
CA GLY A 45 -9.58 25.14 2.61
C GLY A 45 -8.71 25.89 1.59
N MET A 46 -7.47 25.47 1.34
CA MET A 46 -6.64 26.04 0.27
C MET A 46 -7.15 25.55 -1.10
N PRO A 47 -7.20 26.41 -2.14
CA PRO A 47 -7.73 26.03 -3.46
C PRO A 47 -7.12 24.74 -4.03
N VAL A 48 -5.79 24.60 -3.98
CA VAL A 48 -5.07 23.42 -4.51
C VAL A 48 -5.44 22.13 -3.75
N TYR A 49 -5.59 22.21 -2.43
CA TYR A 49 -6.04 21.08 -1.62
C TYR A 49 -7.47 20.66 -1.97
N GLU A 50 -8.37 21.64 -2.13
CA GLU A 50 -9.77 21.38 -2.51
C GLU A 50 -9.86 20.76 -3.91
N ALA A 51 -9.03 21.20 -4.86
CA ALA A 51 -8.92 20.60 -6.19
C ALA A 51 -8.45 19.14 -6.11
N GLY A 52 -7.39 18.87 -5.32
CA GLY A 52 -6.87 17.51 -5.11
C GLY A 52 -7.89 16.59 -4.42
N THR A 53 -8.62 17.12 -3.44
CA THR A 53 -9.69 16.39 -2.75
C THR A 53 -10.82 16.02 -3.70
N LEU A 54 -11.24 16.96 -4.55
CA LEU A 54 -12.26 16.72 -5.57
C LEU A 54 -11.83 15.61 -6.54
N LEU A 55 -10.59 15.68 -7.06
CA LEU A 55 -10.01 14.63 -7.91
C LEU A 55 -10.00 13.27 -7.20
N GLY A 56 -9.58 13.23 -5.94
CA GLY A 56 -9.57 12.01 -5.12
C GLY A 56 -10.98 11.41 -4.95
N LYS A 57 -12.02 12.23 -4.75
CA LYS A 57 -13.41 11.78 -4.68
C LYS A 57 -13.88 11.15 -5.99
N VAL A 58 -13.49 11.71 -7.14
CA VAL A 58 -13.81 11.14 -8.46
C VAL A 58 -13.12 9.80 -8.66
N LEU A 59 -11.81 9.72 -8.41
CA LEU A 59 -11.05 8.47 -8.52
C LEU A 59 -11.60 7.37 -7.60
N ARG A 60 -11.94 7.72 -6.36
CA ARG A 60 -12.60 6.78 -5.42
C ARG A 60 -13.93 6.28 -5.96
N SER A 61 -14.72 7.16 -6.60
CA SER A 61 -16.02 6.79 -7.17
C SER A 61 -15.85 5.82 -8.34
N LEU A 62 -14.90 6.08 -9.24
CA LEU A 62 -14.57 5.17 -10.34
C LEU A 62 -14.11 3.80 -9.83
N PHE A 63 -13.21 3.80 -8.84
CA PHE A 63 -12.76 2.56 -8.19
C PHE A 63 -13.93 1.78 -7.59
N LEU A 64 -14.85 2.46 -6.89
CA LEU A 64 -15.99 1.80 -6.25
C LEU A 64 -16.96 1.22 -7.28
N LEU A 65 -17.21 1.93 -8.39
CA LEU A 65 -18.02 1.41 -9.48
C LEU A 65 -17.39 0.15 -10.07
N ASP A 66 -16.10 0.17 -10.36
CA ASP A 66 -15.37 -1.01 -10.83
C ASP A 66 -15.42 -2.16 -9.83
N TYR A 67 -15.23 -1.86 -8.55
CA TYR A 67 -15.29 -2.85 -7.46
C TYR A 67 -16.66 -3.54 -7.35
N LEU A 68 -17.75 -2.79 -7.51
CA LEU A 68 -19.10 -3.31 -7.44
C LEU A 68 -19.47 -4.09 -8.71
N VAL A 69 -19.17 -3.54 -9.89
CA VAL A 69 -19.64 -4.05 -11.18
C VAL A 69 -18.77 -5.17 -11.74
N LYS A 70 -17.46 -5.19 -11.47
CA LYS A 70 -16.50 -6.13 -12.08
C LYS A 70 -16.01 -7.17 -11.05
N PRO A 71 -16.56 -8.40 -11.04
CA PRO A 71 -16.15 -9.42 -10.08
C PRO A 71 -14.68 -9.81 -10.20
N ALA A 72 -14.11 -9.79 -11.41
CA ALA A 72 -12.69 -10.07 -11.63
C ALA A 72 -11.79 -9.05 -10.90
N PHE A 73 -12.11 -7.77 -11.02
CA PHE A 73 -11.41 -6.67 -10.33
C PHE A 73 -11.55 -6.80 -8.81
N ARG A 74 -12.74 -7.09 -8.30
CA ARG A 74 -12.93 -7.33 -6.86
C ARG A 74 -12.10 -8.50 -6.35
N ARG A 75 -12.01 -9.61 -7.10
CA ARG A 75 -11.13 -10.73 -6.74
C ARG A 75 -9.66 -10.32 -6.71
N GLU A 76 -9.20 -9.50 -7.66
CA GLU A 76 -7.86 -8.91 -7.66
C GLU A 76 -7.58 -8.13 -6.36
N VAL A 77 -8.52 -7.26 -5.98
CA VAL A 77 -8.41 -6.46 -4.75
C VAL A 77 -8.32 -7.35 -3.52
N HIS A 78 -9.19 -8.36 -3.40
CA HIS A 78 -9.13 -9.31 -2.29
C HIS A 78 -7.83 -10.12 -2.25
N ARG A 79 -7.27 -10.51 -3.41
CA ARG A 79 -5.97 -11.19 -3.45
C ARG A 79 -4.85 -10.30 -2.88
N ASN A 80 -4.78 -9.06 -3.33
CA ASN A 80 -3.79 -8.10 -2.83
C ASN A 80 -3.96 -7.85 -1.32
N LEU A 81 -5.20 -7.71 -0.85
CA LEU A 81 -5.50 -7.57 0.58
C LEU A 81 -5.09 -8.81 1.39
N ALA A 82 -5.45 -10.01 0.91
CA ALA A 82 -5.10 -11.27 1.58
C ALA A 82 -3.59 -11.46 1.69
N GLN A 83 -2.83 -11.05 0.66
CA GLN A 83 -1.37 -11.07 0.71
C GLN A 83 -0.81 -10.12 1.77
N GLY A 84 -1.32 -8.88 1.83
CA GLY A 84 -0.93 -7.92 2.87
C GLY A 84 -1.28 -8.40 4.28
N GLU A 85 -2.45 -8.99 4.45
CA GLU A 85 -2.86 -9.56 5.74
C GLU A 85 -1.98 -10.75 6.17
N SER A 86 -1.64 -11.63 5.23
CA SER A 86 -0.74 -12.77 5.49
C SER A 86 0.68 -12.29 5.86
N MET A 87 1.18 -11.26 5.18
CA MET A 87 2.44 -10.59 5.53
C MET A 87 2.39 -10.00 6.95
N HIS A 88 1.29 -9.35 7.32
CA HIS A 88 1.12 -8.83 8.68
C HIS A 88 0.99 -9.94 9.72
N GLN A 89 0.39 -11.09 9.39
CA GLN A 89 0.37 -12.25 10.27
C GLN A 89 1.79 -12.79 10.51
N LEU A 90 2.60 -12.93 9.45
CA LEU A 90 4.01 -13.29 9.56
C LEU A 90 4.77 -12.29 10.43
N GLN A 91 4.61 -10.99 10.19
CA GLN A 91 5.23 -9.94 11.01
C GLN A 91 4.83 -10.07 12.48
N ARG A 92 3.55 -10.34 12.79
CA ARG A 92 3.09 -10.56 14.17
C ARG A 92 3.71 -11.82 14.79
N ALA A 93 3.88 -12.89 14.02
CA ALA A 93 4.54 -14.11 14.48
C ALA A 93 6.02 -13.88 14.80
N ILE A 94 6.75 -13.16 13.94
CA ILE A 94 8.15 -12.74 14.19
C ILE A 94 8.22 -11.83 15.42
N PHE A 95 7.25 -10.94 15.57
CA PHE A 95 7.19 -9.95 16.63
C PHE A 95 6.52 -10.45 17.91
N ALA A 96 6.41 -11.78 18.11
CA ALA A 96 5.74 -12.40 19.27
C ALA A 96 6.47 -12.21 20.63
N GLY A 97 7.20 -11.11 20.81
CA GLY A 97 7.65 -10.59 22.10
C GLY A 97 6.79 -9.40 22.55
N ARG A 98 6.38 -9.38 23.83
CA ARG A 98 5.85 -8.17 24.45
C ARG A 98 6.96 -7.12 24.44
N ILE A 99 6.85 -6.11 23.57
CA ILE A 99 7.55 -4.87 23.85
C ILE A 99 6.62 -4.08 24.74
N GLU A 100 6.82 -4.25 26.05
CA GLU A 100 6.18 -3.40 27.05
C GLU A 100 6.29 -1.95 26.60
N ALA A 101 5.16 -1.24 26.62
CA ALA A 101 5.11 0.19 26.37
C ALA A 101 5.80 0.92 27.53
N LYS A 102 7.13 0.79 27.63
CA LYS A 102 7.91 1.76 28.40
C LYS A 102 7.96 3.02 27.56
N HIS A 103 7.25 4.02 28.09
CA HIS A 103 7.32 5.44 27.76
C HIS A 103 8.59 5.83 26.99
N GLY A 104 8.41 6.49 25.83
CA GLY A 104 9.49 7.22 25.15
C GLY A 104 10.28 6.42 24.10
N ARG A 105 9.63 5.78 23.12
CA ARG A 105 10.38 5.39 21.91
C ARG A 105 10.75 6.65 21.13
N SER A 106 12.05 6.90 21.01
CA SER A 106 12.57 7.87 20.05
C SER A 106 12.19 7.46 18.62
N LEU A 107 12.06 8.42 17.71
CA LEU A 107 11.82 8.14 16.29
C LEU A 107 12.85 7.16 15.71
N ARG A 108 14.09 7.22 16.21
CA ARG A 108 15.19 6.33 15.84
C ARG A 108 14.95 4.88 16.27
N GLU A 109 14.45 4.65 17.47
CA GLU A 109 14.13 3.30 17.95
C GLU A 109 12.95 2.70 17.19
N VAL A 110 11.91 3.50 16.89
CA VAL A 110 10.79 3.05 16.05
C VAL A 110 11.29 2.66 14.66
N ALA A 111 12.16 3.48 14.06
CA ALA A 111 12.76 3.19 12.77
C ALA A 111 13.63 1.92 12.81
N ALA A 112 14.47 1.76 13.83
CA ALA A 112 15.34 0.58 13.99
C ALA A 112 14.53 -0.71 14.16
N ILE A 113 13.49 -0.71 15.00
CA ILE A 113 12.60 -1.85 15.20
C ILE A 113 11.87 -2.19 13.90
N SER A 114 11.31 -1.19 13.22
CA SER A 114 10.58 -1.38 11.97
C SER A 114 11.50 -1.90 10.86
N GLY A 115 12.72 -1.40 10.80
CA GLY A 115 13.75 -1.86 9.86
C GLY A 115 14.16 -3.31 10.14
N ALA A 116 14.43 -3.66 11.40
CA ALA A 116 14.78 -5.02 11.79
C ALA A 116 13.65 -6.02 11.50
N LEU A 117 12.40 -5.66 11.83
CA LEU A 117 11.23 -6.48 11.51
C LEU A 117 11.07 -6.68 10.00
N THR A 118 11.24 -5.62 9.21
CA THR A 118 11.21 -5.68 7.74
C THR A 118 12.29 -6.62 7.21
N LEU A 119 13.52 -6.50 7.73
CA LEU A 119 14.64 -7.35 7.35
C LEU A 119 14.34 -8.84 7.64
N LEU A 120 13.93 -9.17 8.87
CA LEU A 120 13.59 -10.54 9.26
C LEU A 120 12.46 -11.11 8.40
N THR A 121 11.43 -10.31 8.13
CA THR A 121 10.31 -10.72 7.29
C THR A 121 10.77 -11.03 5.87
N ASN A 122 11.65 -10.20 5.30
CA ASN A 122 12.21 -10.42 3.97
C ASN A 122 13.11 -11.66 3.92
N ILE A 123 13.89 -11.94 4.97
CA ILE A 123 14.72 -13.15 5.07
C ILE A 123 13.85 -14.41 5.03
N ILE A 124 12.77 -14.44 5.83
CA ILE A 124 11.83 -15.57 5.85
C ILE A 124 11.17 -15.75 4.48
N MET A 125 10.71 -14.67 3.85
CA MET A 125 10.12 -14.74 2.51
C MET A 125 11.12 -15.23 1.46
N ALA A 126 12.38 -14.82 1.53
CA ALA A 126 13.43 -15.29 0.63
C ALA A 126 13.68 -16.80 0.82
N TRP A 127 13.76 -17.26 2.07
CA TRP A 127 13.91 -18.68 2.37
C TRP A 127 12.71 -19.51 1.89
N ASN A 128 11.49 -19.05 2.17
CA ASN A 128 10.27 -19.68 1.67
C ASN A 128 10.25 -19.76 0.14
N THR A 129 10.65 -18.68 -0.55
CA THR A 129 10.74 -18.64 -2.02
C THR A 129 11.73 -19.69 -2.53
N ALA A 130 12.91 -19.81 -1.90
CA ALA A 130 13.91 -20.80 -2.27
C ALA A 130 13.40 -22.23 -2.03
N ALA A 131 12.74 -22.49 -0.91
CA ALA A 131 12.13 -23.79 -0.60
C ALA A 131 11.02 -24.16 -1.60
N MET A 132 10.13 -23.21 -1.91
CA MET A 132 9.10 -23.40 -2.94
C MET A 132 9.72 -23.68 -4.31
N GLN A 133 10.77 -22.96 -4.70
CA GLN A 133 11.45 -23.17 -5.97
C GLN A 133 12.06 -24.57 -6.07
N GLN A 134 12.63 -25.10 -4.99
CA GLN A 134 13.16 -26.47 -4.97
C GLN A 134 12.06 -27.51 -5.26
N VAL A 135 10.89 -27.35 -4.66
CA VAL A 135 9.73 -28.25 -4.88
C VAL A 135 9.22 -28.14 -6.31
N VAL A 136 9.06 -26.92 -6.84
CA VAL A 136 8.60 -26.69 -8.21
C VAL A 136 9.57 -27.29 -9.24
N THR A 137 10.87 -27.10 -9.04
CA THR A 137 11.89 -27.68 -9.92
C THR A 137 11.91 -29.21 -9.86
N ARG A 138 11.68 -29.80 -8.68
CA ARG A 138 11.67 -31.26 -8.49
C ARG A 138 10.47 -31.93 -9.16
N ASP A 139 9.27 -31.38 -8.98
CA ASP A 139 8.02 -32.05 -9.38
C ASP A 139 7.53 -31.60 -10.79
N GLY A 140 8.20 -30.64 -11.41
CA GLY A 140 7.97 -30.21 -12.79
C GLY A 140 6.79 -29.25 -12.99
N ALA A 141 6.77 -28.58 -14.15
CA ALA A 141 5.76 -27.58 -14.50
C ALA A 141 4.32 -28.13 -14.62
N ASP A 142 4.19 -29.43 -14.91
CA ASP A 142 2.89 -30.11 -15.03
C ASP A 142 2.19 -30.27 -13.68
N SER A 143 2.95 -30.37 -12.60
CA SER A 143 2.43 -30.46 -11.23
C SER A 143 1.97 -29.10 -10.68
N PHE A 144 2.58 -28.01 -11.15
CA PHE A 144 2.32 -26.65 -10.67
C PHE A 144 2.16 -25.64 -11.82
N PRO A 145 0.94 -25.47 -12.34
CA PRO A 145 0.67 -24.49 -13.40
C PRO A 145 1.12 -23.08 -13.01
N PRO A 146 1.76 -22.31 -13.91
CA PRO A 146 2.24 -20.95 -13.61
C PRO A 146 1.14 -20.00 -13.10
N THR A 147 -0.10 -20.21 -13.56
CA THR A 147 -1.28 -19.46 -13.11
C THR A 147 -1.62 -19.66 -11.64
N HIS A 148 -1.24 -20.79 -11.04
CA HIS A 148 -1.40 -21.08 -9.62
C HIS A 148 -0.22 -20.53 -8.82
N LEU A 149 1.01 -20.72 -9.30
CA LEU A 149 2.21 -20.17 -8.66
C LEU A 149 2.16 -18.65 -8.53
N ALA A 150 1.63 -17.95 -9.56
CA ALA A 150 1.42 -16.51 -9.52
C ALA A 150 0.44 -16.02 -8.43
N ARG A 151 -0.29 -16.93 -7.77
CA ARG A 151 -1.27 -16.62 -6.72
C ARG A 151 -0.81 -16.98 -5.32
N ILE A 152 0.37 -17.58 -5.16
CA ILE A 152 0.92 -17.99 -3.87
C ILE A 152 1.98 -16.99 -3.45
N ALA A 153 1.83 -16.43 -2.25
CA ALA A 153 2.85 -15.58 -1.65
C ALA A 153 3.74 -16.41 -0.70
N PRO A 154 5.07 -16.17 -0.66
CA PRO A 154 6.01 -16.92 0.17
C PRO A 154 5.97 -16.47 1.65
N VAL A 155 4.77 -16.29 2.19
CA VAL A 155 4.52 -15.68 3.52
C VAL A 155 4.01 -16.69 4.55
N ALA A 156 3.87 -17.96 4.18
CA ALA A 156 3.50 -19.01 5.13
C ALA A 156 4.57 -19.15 6.22
N PHE A 157 4.14 -19.38 7.46
CA PHE A 157 5.03 -19.45 8.61
C PHE A 157 4.73 -20.58 9.60
N GLY A 158 3.76 -21.45 9.32
CA GLY A 158 3.42 -22.57 10.22
C GLY A 158 4.49 -23.67 10.25
N HIS A 159 5.41 -23.67 9.28
CA HIS A 159 6.53 -24.61 9.17
C HIS A 159 7.84 -24.06 9.75
N ILE A 160 7.80 -22.86 10.35
CA ILE A 160 8.93 -22.15 10.95
C ILE A 160 8.79 -22.22 12.46
#